data_AF-A0A1A2SYZ5-F1
#
_entry.id   AF-A0A1A2SYZ5-F1
#
_cell.length_a   1.000
_cell.length_b   1.000
_cell.length_c   1.000
_cell.angle_alpha   90.00
_cell.angle_beta   90.00
_cell.angle_gamma   90.00
#
_symmetry.space_group_name_H-M   'P 1'
#
loop_
_entity.id
_entity.type
_entity.pdbx_description
1 polymer ?
#
loop_
_entity_poly.entity_id
_entity_poly.type
_entity_poly.pdbx_seq_one_letter_code
_entity_poly.pdbx_strand_id
1 'polypeptide(L)'
;MADPARARRLAKRINTIVASAIEFEIKDPGLEGVTIVDAKVTADLHDATVFYTVMGRTLDDEPDYGAAAAALERAKGALRTMVGAGTGVRFTPTLTFTRDTTSDNVQRMDELLARARAADADLARVRSGATPAGEADPYRDNGSGAEPGFDGSIGDDDQHEY
;
A
#
# COMPACT_ATOMS: atom_id res chain seq x y z
N MET A 1 30.65 -5.60 -6.03
CA MET A 1 29.44 -5.45 -5.20
C MET A 1 28.48 -4.54 -5.96
N ALA A 2 27.22 -4.94 -6.14
CA ALA A 2 26.25 -4.10 -6.83
C ALA A 2 26.06 -2.78 -6.07
N ASP A 3 26.03 -1.65 -6.78
CA ASP A 3 25.79 -0.33 -6.18
C ASP A 3 24.30 0.02 -6.35
N PRO A 4 23.46 -0.18 -5.32
CA PRO A 4 22.04 0.14 -5.40
C PRO A 4 21.78 1.63 -5.60
N ALA A 5 22.69 2.51 -5.16
CA ALA A 5 22.57 3.95 -5.40
C ALA A 5 22.80 4.28 -6.88
N ARG A 6 23.71 3.58 -7.56
CA ARG A 6 23.90 3.68 -9.02
C ARG A 6 22.68 3.21 -9.80
N ALA A 7 22.12 2.05 -9.43
CA ALA A 7 20.90 1.55 -10.06
C ALA A 7 19.74 2.55 -9.93
N ARG A 8 19.54 3.14 -8.74
CA ARG A 8 18.52 4.18 -8.51
C ARG A 8 18.74 5.45 -9.33
N ARG A 9 19.99 5.93 -9.44
CA ARG A 9 20.31 7.09 -10.28
C ARG A 9 20.04 6.82 -11.76
N LEU A 10 20.38 5.62 -12.23
CA LEU A 10 20.14 5.21 -13.61
C LEU A 10 18.63 5.08 -13.88
N ALA A 11 17.90 4.41 -13.00
CA ALA A 11 16.44 4.31 -13.03
C ALA A 11 15.76 5.68 -13.21
N LYS A 12 16.14 6.66 -12.37
CA LYS A 12 15.58 8.02 -12.47
C LYS A 12 15.86 8.68 -13.82
N ARG A 13 17.07 8.53 -14.37
CA ARG A 13 17.39 9.06 -15.72
C ARG A 13 16.61 8.33 -16.81
N ILE A 14 16.48 7.01 -16.73
CA ILE A 14 15.70 6.21 -17.69
C ILE A 14 14.25 6.68 -17.69
N ASN A 15 13.64 6.81 -16.51
CA ASN A 15 12.26 7.30 -16.38
C ASN A 15 12.08 8.66 -17.09
N THR A 16 12.93 9.65 -16.79
CA THR A 16 12.84 10.99 -17.42
C THR A 16 13.04 10.93 -18.94
N ILE A 17 14.02 10.18 -19.43
CA ILE A 17 14.30 10.08 -20.88
C ILE A 17 13.13 9.39 -21.60
N VAL A 18 12.63 8.28 -21.07
CA VAL A 18 11.53 7.54 -21.70
C VAL A 18 10.25 8.37 -21.68
N ALA A 19 9.94 9.05 -20.57
CA ALA A 19 8.79 9.94 -20.49
C ALA A 19 8.87 11.06 -21.54
N SER A 20 10.01 11.77 -21.61
CA SER A 20 10.23 12.84 -22.59
C SER A 20 10.18 12.33 -24.04
N ALA A 21 10.74 11.14 -24.30
CA ALA A 21 10.75 10.55 -25.63
C ALA A 21 9.34 10.20 -26.11
N ILE A 22 8.50 9.65 -25.23
CA ILE A 22 7.11 9.33 -25.56
C ILE A 22 6.30 10.61 -25.81
N GLU A 23 6.50 11.65 -25.00
CA GLU A 23 5.73 12.89 -25.11
C GLU A 23 6.11 13.70 -26.35
N PHE A 24 7.41 13.82 -26.66
CA PHE A 24 7.91 14.77 -27.65
C PHE A 24 8.47 14.14 -28.93
N GLU A 25 9.11 12.98 -28.85
CA GLU A 25 9.92 12.44 -29.96
C GLU A 25 9.18 11.37 -30.78
N ILE A 26 8.40 10.50 -30.12
CA ILE A 26 7.74 9.37 -30.79
C ILE A 26 6.28 9.74 -31.09
N LYS A 27 5.95 9.87 -32.38
CA LYS A 27 4.58 10.12 -32.85
C LYS A 27 3.90 8.81 -33.24
N ASP A 28 3.45 8.07 -32.24
CA ASP A 28 2.69 6.83 -32.39
C ASP A 28 1.30 7.00 -31.76
N PRO A 29 0.20 6.82 -32.52
CA PRO A 29 -1.15 6.91 -31.97
C PRO A 29 -1.40 5.94 -30.82
N GLY A 30 -0.73 4.77 -30.81
CA GLY A 30 -0.87 3.80 -29.73
C GLY A 30 -0.18 4.22 -28.43
N LEU A 31 0.63 5.29 -28.43
CA LEU A 31 1.23 5.87 -27.22
C LEU A 31 0.42 7.05 -26.67
N GLU A 32 -0.69 7.43 -27.33
CA GLU A 32 -1.57 8.48 -26.83
C GLU A 32 -2.17 8.06 -25.47
N GLY A 33 -2.10 8.95 -24.47
CA GLY A 33 -2.55 8.66 -23.11
C GLY A 33 -1.62 7.78 -22.28
N VAL A 34 -0.47 7.34 -22.81
CA VAL A 34 0.53 6.58 -22.04
C VAL A 34 1.36 7.52 -21.17
N THR A 35 1.40 7.27 -19.87
CA THR A 35 2.22 8.02 -18.91
C THR A 35 3.21 7.10 -18.21
N ILE A 36 4.47 7.51 -18.10
CA ILE A 36 5.50 6.75 -17.39
C ILE A 36 5.51 7.18 -15.92
N VAL A 37 5.30 6.22 -15.02
CA VAL A 37 5.21 6.48 -13.57
C VAL A 37 6.57 6.34 -12.91
N ASP A 38 7.26 5.23 -13.14
CA ASP A 38 8.54 4.92 -12.50
C ASP A 38 9.39 4.01 -13.39
N ALA A 39 10.66 3.84 -13.05
CA ALA A 39 11.51 2.80 -13.61
C ALA A 39 12.33 2.13 -12.51
N LYS A 40 12.54 0.82 -12.64
CA LYS A 40 13.42 0.03 -11.76
C LYS A 40 14.50 -0.61 -12.58
N VAL A 41 15.72 -0.59 -12.07
CA VAL A 41 16.87 -1.21 -12.71
C VAL A 41 17.41 -2.29 -11.81
N THR A 42 17.79 -3.43 -12.39
CA THR A 42 18.40 -4.53 -11.67
C THR A 42 19.75 -4.12 -11.07
N ALA A 43 20.20 -4.87 -10.07
CA ALA A 43 21.43 -4.55 -9.35
C ALA A 43 22.70 -4.61 -10.24
N ASP A 44 22.66 -5.42 -11.29
CA ASP A 44 23.70 -5.58 -12.32
C ASP A 44 23.57 -4.57 -13.49
N LEU A 45 22.53 -3.73 -13.49
CA LEU A 45 22.25 -2.71 -14.51
C LEU A 45 21.96 -3.26 -15.91
N HIS A 46 21.67 -4.56 -16.05
CA HIS A 46 21.40 -5.16 -17.37
C HIS A 46 19.94 -5.01 -17.80
N ASP A 47 19.00 -4.95 -16.86
CA ASP A 47 17.57 -4.87 -17.16
C ASP A 47 16.94 -3.68 -16.45
N ALA A 48 16.00 -3.04 -17.15
CA ALA A 48 15.20 -1.94 -16.63
C ALA A 48 13.72 -2.18 -16.91
N THR A 49 12.92 -2.24 -15.85
CA THR A 49 11.46 -2.29 -15.92
C THR A 49 10.91 -0.88 -15.83
N VAL A 50 10.17 -0.45 -16.85
CA VAL A 50 9.49 0.84 -16.91
C VAL A 50 8.01 0.64 -16.62
N PHE A 51 7.51 1.34 -15.61
CA PHE A 51 6.12 1.29 -15.18
C PHE A 51 5.32 2.39 -15.86
N TYR A 52 4.16 2.04 -16.42
CA TYR A 52 3.32 2.98 -17.14
C TYR A 52 1.85 2.83 -16.78
N THR A 53 1.11 3.91 -16.92
CA THR A 53 -0.36 3.94 -16.91
C THR A 53 -0.86 4.34 -18.29
N VAL A 54 -2.12 4.01 -18.57
CA VAL A 54 -2.81 4.39 -19.81
C VAL A 54 -4.09 5.07 -19.39
N MET A 55 -4.34 6.24 -19.96
CA MET A 55 -5.58 6.98 -19.80
C MET A 55 -6.37 6.96 -21.11
N GLY A 56 -7.71 6.93 -21.03
CA GLY A 56 -8.57 7.16 -22.18
C GLY A 56 -8.35 8.55 -22.78
N ARG A 57 -8.75 8.73 -24.04
CA ARG A 57 -8.66 10.05 -24.71
C ARG A 57 -9.56 11.08 -24.03
N THR A 58 -10.66 10.62 -23.46
CA THR A 58 -11.56 11.40 -22.60
C THR A 58 -11.73 10.70 -21.25
N LEU A 59 -12.28 11.41 -20.26
CA LEU A 59 -12.49 10.86 -18.91
C LEU A 59 -13.44 9.64 -18.91
N ASP A 60 -14.34 9.57 -19.90
CA ASP A 60 -15.37 8.53 -20.01
C ASP A 60 -14.94 7.35 -20.91
N ASP A 61 -13.81 7.48 -21.63
CA ASP A 61 -13.30 6.43 -22.51
C ASP A 61 -12.46 5.42 -21.72
N GLU A 62 -12.71 4.13 -21.94
CA GLU A 62 -11.87 3.07 -21.38
C GLU A 62 -10.46 3.10 -22.01
N PRO A 63 -9.38 3.00 -21.23
CA PRO A 63 -8.02 2.94 -21.77
C PRO A 63 -7.77 1.67 -22.61
N ASP A 64 -7.17 1.83 -23.79
CA ASP A 64 -6.75 0.69 -24.62
C ASP A 64 -5.35 0.19 -24.20
N TYR A 65 -5.32 -0.69 -23.21
CA TYR A 65 -4.09 -1.29 -22.70
C TYR A 65 -3.35 -2.14 -23.75
N GLY A 66 -4.08 -2.77 -24.68
CA GLY A 66 -3.52 -3.66 -25.69
C GLY A 66 -2.74 -2.88 -26.74
N ALA A 67 -3.34 -1.81 -27.25
CA ALA A 67 -2.69 -0.89 -28.18
C ALA A 67 -1.45 -0.23 -27.55
N ALA A 68 -1.57 0.23 -26.29
CA ALA A 68 -0.45 0.84 -25.56
C ALA A 68 0.72 -0.13 -25.39
N ALA A 69 0.47 -1.37 -24.96
CA ALA A 69 1.51 -2.38 -24.80
C ALA A 69 2.20 -2.70 -26.13
N ALA A 70 1.43 -2.88 -27.20
CA ALA A 70 1.98 -3.13 -28.53
C ALA A 70 2.81 -1.95 -29.07
N ALA A 71 2.38 -0.71 -28.80
CA ALA A 71 3.09 0.49 -29.19
C ALA A 71 4.42 0.65 -28.45
N LEU A 72 4.44 0.40 -27.14
CA LEU A 72 5.66 0.42 -26.33
C LEU A 72 6.68 -0.63 -26.81
N GLU A 73 6.24 -1.84 -27.15
CA GLU A 73 7.14 -2.86 -27.70
C GLU A 73 7.69 -2.47 -29.09
N ARG A 74 6.89 -1.82 -29.94
CA ARG A 74 7.39 -1.26 -31.22
C ARG A 74 8.40 -0.12 -31.00
N ALA A 75 8.16 0.74 -30.00
CA ALA A 75 9.02 1.86 -29.66
C ALA A 75 10.30 1.47 -28.90
N LYS A 76 10.35 0.26 -28.33
CA LYS A 76 11.42 -0.24 -27.45
C LYS A 76 12.84 -0.02 -27.99
N GLY A 77 13.07 -0.27 -29.28
CA GLY A 77 14.37 -0.08 -29.91
C GLY A 77 14.82 1.39 -29.95
N ALA A 78 13.89 2.28 -30.31
CA ALA A 78 14.13 3.72 -30.34
C ALA A 78 14.35 4.28 -28.93
N LEU A 79 13.48 3.90 -27.99
CA LEU A 79 13.59 4.26 -26.57
C LEU A 79 14.93 3.82 -25.98
N ARG A 80 15.36 2.59 -26.25
CA ARG A 80 16.67 2.10 -25.80
C ARG A 80 17.82 2.90 -26.40
N THR A 81 17.74 3.29 -27.66
CA THR A 81 18.76 4.15 -28.29
C THR A 81 18.85 5.52 -27.61
N MET A 82 17.71 6.17 -27.38
CA MET A 82 17.64 7.47 -26.69
C MET A 82 18.14 7.38 -25.25
N VAL A 83 17.78 6.32 -24.52
CA VAL A 83 18.28 6.07 -23.17
C VAL A 83 19.80 5.93 -23.17
N GLY A 84 20.37 5.17 -24.13
CA GLY A 84 21.82 5.04 -24.27
C GLY A 84 22.50 6.41 -24.46
N ALA A 85 21.97 7.22 -25.37
CA ALA A 85 22.47 8.56 -25.65
C ALA A 85 22.35 9.51 -24.45
N GLY A 86 21.19 9.54 -23.78
CA GLY A 86 20.92 10.45 -22.66
C GLY A 86 21.58 10.04 -21.33
N THR A 87 21.96 8.77 -21.17
CA THR A 87 22.62 8.28 -19.95
C THR A 87 24.14 8.17 -20.08
N GLY A 88 24.67 7.95 -21.29
CA GLY A 88 26.10 7.77 -21.54
C GLY A 88 26.68 6.47 -20.97
N VAL A 89 25.83 5.46 -20.72
CA VAL A 89 26.28 4.17 -20.19
C VAL A 89 26.94 3.33 -21.27
N ARG A 90 27.94 2.52 -20.88
CA ARG A 90 28.59 1.56 -21.79
C ARG A 90 27.62 0.49 -22.31
N PHE A 91 26.73 0.02 -21.44
CA PHE A 91 25.71 -0.97 -21.75
C PHE A 91 24.35 -0.39 -21.40
N THR A 92 23.54 -0.16 -22.42
CA THR A 92 22.16 0.28 -22.21
C THR A 92 21.31 -0.91 -21.78
N PRO A 93 20.63 -0.82 -20.63
CA PRO A 93 19.77 -1.90 -20.14
C PRO A 93 18.71 -2.31 -21.17
N THR A 94 18.25 -3.55 -21.09
CA THR A 94 17.05 -3.99 -21.81
C THR A 94 15.84 -3.37 -21.15
N LEU A 95 15.00 -2.69 -21.94
CA LEU A 95 13.76 -2.09 -21.43
C LEU A 95 12.63 -3.12 -21.48
N THR A 96 11.91 -3.27 -20.37
CA THR A 96 10.68 -4.06 -20.28
C THR A 96 9.58 -3.18 -19.74
N PHE A 97 8.38 -3.27 -20.29
CA PHE A 97 7.26 -2.41 -19.89
C PHE A 97 6.27 -3.19 -19.05
N THR A 98 5.78 -2.57 -17.97
CA THR A 98 4.77 -3.17 -17.09
C THR A 98 3.75 -2.13 -16.72
N ARG A 99 2.46 -2.47 -16.87
CA ARG A 99 1.39 -1.57 -16.46
C ARG A 99 1.38 -1.44 -14.93
N ASP A 100 1.31 -0.21 -14.44
CA ASP A 100 1.09 0.07 -13.04
C ASP A 100 -0.40 -0.11 -12.69
N THR A 101 -0.69 -1.06 -11.80
CA THR A 101 -2.05 -1.33 -11.28
C THR A 101 -2.24 -0.80 -9.87
N THR A 102 -1.29 0.00 -9.35
CA THR A 102 -1.35 0.53 -7.99
C THR A 102 -2.59 1.38 -7.76
N SER A 103 -2.99 2.22 -8.72
CA SER A 103 -4.19 3.06 -8.62
C SER A 103 -5.49 2.23 -8.47
N ASP A 104 -5.64 1.18 -9.29
CA ASP A 104 -6.80 0.28 -9.23
C ASP A 104 -6.90 -0.38 -7.85
N ASN A 105 -5.75 -0.75 -7.27
CA ASN A 105 -5.68 -1.37 -5.96
C ASN A 105 -6.06 -0.39 -4.84
N VAL A 106 -5.67 0.88 -4.93
CA VAL A 106 -6.05 1.90 -3.93
C VAL A 106 -7.56 2.08 -3.89
N GLN A 107 -8.22 2.25 -5.04
CA GLN A 107 -9.68 2.42 -5.09
C GLN A 107 -10.41 1.23 -4.47
N ARG A 108 -9.96 0.00 -4.77
CA ARG A 108 -10.52 -1.23 -4.20
C ARG A 108 -10.34 -1.29 -2.69
N MET A 109 -9.17 -0.89 -2.17
CA MET A 109 -8.92 -0.87 -0.73
C MET A 109 -9.81 0.17 -0.04
N ASP A 110 -9.94 1.37 -0.58
CA ASP A 110 -10.81 2.41 -0.03
C ASP A 110 -12.27 1.96 0.03
N GLU A 111 -12.76 1.28 -1.01
CA GLU A 111 -14.10 0.72 -1.06
C GLU A 111 -14.31 -0.35 0.04
N LEU A 112 -13.31 -1.23 0.25
CA LEU A 112 -13.35 -2.24 1.30
C LEU A 112 -13.34 -1.60 2.70
N LEU A 113 -12.50 -0.58 2.92
CA LEU A 113 -12.48 0.16 4.19
C LEU A 113 -13.81 0.89 4.43
N ALA A 114 -14.40 1.50 3.41
CA ALA A 114 -15.70 2.17 3.51
C ALA A 114 -16.80 1.16 3.89
N ARG A 115 -16.83 -0.02 3.27
CA ARG A 115 -17.76 -1.10 3.61
C ARG A 115 -17.58 -1.60 5.04
N ALA A 116 -16.33 -1.78 5.50
CA ALA A 116 -16.04 -2.20 6.87
C ALA A 116 -16.54 -1.17 7.90
N ARG A 117 -16.26 0.12 7.68
CA ARG A 117 -16.73 1.21 8.55
C ARG A 117 -18.26 1.27 8.64
N ALA A 118 -18.96 1.07 7.52
CA ALA A 118 -20.42 1.04 7.49
C ALA A 118 -20.97 -0.12 8.33
N ALA A 119 -20.41 -1.32 8.19
CA ALA A 119 -20.81 -2.50 8.97
C ALA A 119 -20.58 -2.31 10.48
N ASP A 120 -19.43 -1.74 10.87
CA ASP A 120 -19.13 -1.44 12.27
C ASP A 120 -20.11 -0.42 12.87
N ALA A 121 -20.47 0.62 12.11
CA ALA A 121 -21.44 1.62 12.53
C ALA A 121 -22.85 1.02 12.71
N ASP A 122 -23.25 0.11 11.83
CA ASP A 122 -24.53 -0.61 11.95
C ASP A 122 -24.54 -1.54 13.17
N LEU A 123 -23.44 -2.27 13.43
CA LEU A 123 -23.30 -3.11 14.62
C LEU A 123 -23.35 -2.28 15.91
N ALA A 124 -22.66 -1.14 15.95
CA ALA A 124 -22.69 -0.23 17.09
C ALA A 124 -24.11 0.30 17.38
N ARG A 125 -24.89 0.59 16.32
CA ARG A 125 -26.29 1.00 16.43
C ARG A 125 -27.19 -0.11 16.96
N VAL A 126 -26.97 -1.35 16.51
CA VAL A 126 -27.73 -2.51 17.01
C VAL A 126 -27.39 -2.79 18.48
N ARG A 127 -26.12 -2.64 18.87
CA ARG A 127 -25.65 -2.86 20.25
C ARG A 127 -26.17 -1.83 21.24
N SER A 128 -26.39 -0.57 20.85
CA SER A 128 -26.86 0.47 21.79
C SER A 128 -28.25 0.19 22.37
N GLY A 129 -29.08 -0.61 21.68
CA GLY A 129 -30.40 -1.03 22.15
C GLY A 129 -30.47 -2.50 22.60
N ALA A 130 -29.37 -3.25 22.55
CA ALA A 130 -29.37 -4.68 22.86
C ALA A 130 -29.11 -4.93 24.34
N THR A 131 -30.02 -5.66 25.00
CA THR A 131 -29.78 -6.19 26.34
C THR A 131 -28.84 -7.40 26.25
N PRO A 132 -27.74 -7.46 27.02
CA PRO A 132 -26.89 -8.64 27.06
C PRO A 132 -27.71 -9.89 27.39
N ALA A 133 -27.52 -10.98 26.65
CA ALA A 133 -28.28 -12.22 26.81
C ALA A 133 -27.89 -13.04 28.06
N GLY A 134 -27.00 -12.53 28.92
CA GLY A 134 -26.52 -13.20 30.13
C GLY A 134 -26.98 -12.48 31.40
N GLU A 135 -27.20 -13.25 32.47
CA GLU A 135 -27.44 -12.73 33.82
C GLU A 135 -26.19 -12.01 34.36
N ALA A 136 -26.39 -11.02 35.24
CA ALA A 136 -25.33 -10.11 35.70
C ALA A 136 -24.21 -10.79 36.52
N ASP A 137 -24.43 -12.01 37.00
CA ASP A 137 -23.41 -12.81 37.68
C ASP A 137 -23.55 -14.30 37.32
N PRO A 138 -22.71 -14.84 36.41
CA PRO A 138 -22.77 -16.24 36.02
C PRO A 138 -22.11 -17.19 37.03
N TYR A 139 -21.49 -16.69 38.10
CA TYR A 139 -20.89 -17.54 39.14
C TYR A 139 -21.79 -17.62 40.36
N ARG A 140 -22.26 -18.83 40.69
CA ARG A 140 -22.80 -19.12 42.02
C ARG A 140 -21.63 -19.29 42.97
N ASP A 141 -21.52 -18.42 43.97
CA ASP A 141 -20.60 -18.62 45.10
C ASP A 141 -20.98 -19.90 45.85
N ASN A 142 -20.16 -20.93 45.66
CA ASN A 142 -20.21 -22.19 46.39
C ASN A 142 -19.01 -22.27 47.32
N GLY A 143 -19.00 -21.49 48.40
CA GLY A 143 -18.01 -21.70 49.45
C GLY A 143 -18.00 -20.74 50.64
N SER A 144 -19.06 -20.65 51.45
CA SER A 144 -18.90 -20.16 52.83
C SER A 144 -18.59 -21.32 53.79
N GLY A 145 -17.36 -21.83 53.72
CA GLY A 145 -16.74 -22.55 54.83
C GLY A 145 -16.33 -21.54 55.89
N ALA A 146 -16.92 -21.65 57.09
CA ALA A 146 -16.57 -20.81 58.24
C ALA A 146 -15.15 -21.13 58.72
N GLU A 147 -14.23 -20.16 58.64
CA GLU A 147 -12.97 -20.16 59.40
C GLU A 147 -13.21 -19.46 60.76
N PRO A 148 -12.91 -20.09 61.91
CA PRO A 148 -13.09 -19.47 63.21
C PRO A 148 -11.92 -18.52 63.55
N GLY A 149 -12.22 -17.49 64.33
CA GLY A 149 -11.37 -16.34 64.54
C GLY A 149 -10.14 -16.55 65.41
N PHE A 150 -9.27 -15.54 65.37
CA PHE A 150 -8.11 -15.40 66.25
C PHE A 150 -8.27 -14.13 67.09
N ASP A 151 -8.34 -14.32 68.42
CA ASP A 151 -8.38 -13.27 69.43
C ASP A 151 -6.97 -12.78 69.75
N GLY A 152 -6.82 -11.46 69.90
CA GLY A 152 -5.60 -10.82 70.37
C GLY A 152 -5.95 -9.54 71.11
N SER A 153 -6.36 -9.69 72.37
CA SER A 153 -6.56 -8.59 73.31
C SER A 153 -5.24 -7.89 73.67
N ILE A 154 -5.19 -6.57 73.51
CA ILE A 154 -4.26 -5.68 74.23
C ILE A 154 -5.13 -4.66 74.96
N GLY A 155 -5.21 -4.82 76.27
CA GLY A 155 -5.76 -3.82 77.18
C GLY A 155 -4.69 -2.80 77.52
N ASP A 156 -5.06 -1.53 77.49
CA ASP A 156 -4.37 -0.46 78.20
C ASP A 156 -5.35 0.11 79.22
N ASP A 157 -4.93 0.02 80.47
CA ASP A 157 -5.60 0.45 81.70
C ASP A 157 -5.25 1.93 81.91
N ASP A 158 -6.24 2.82 81.89
CA ASP A 158 -6.05 4.20 82.36
C ASP A 158 -7.35 4.76 82.98
N GLN A 159 -7.38 4.67 84.32
CA GLN A 159 -7.70 5.74 85.28
C GLN A 159 -9.05 5.79 86.05
N HIS A 160 -8.88 5.63 87.37
CA HIS A 160 -9.38 6.45 88.50
C HIS A 160 -10.83 6.27 89.03
N GLU A 161 -10.98 5.94 90.32
CA GLU A 161 -11.43 6.91 91.36
C GLU A 161 -11.41 6.35 92.81
N TYR A 162 -10.93 7.22 93.73
CA TYR A 162 -10.95 7.26 95.21
C TYR A 162 -10.20 6.24 96.08
#